data_AF-A0AAV5EYE8-F1
#
_entry.id   AF-A0AAV5EYE8-F1
#
_cell.length_a   1.000
_cell.length_b   1.000
_cell.length_c   1.000
_cell.angle_alpha   90.00
_cell.angle_beta   90.00
_cell.angle_gamma   90.00
#
_symmetry.space_group_name_H-M   'P 1'
#
loop_
_entity.id
_entity.type
_entity.pdbx_description
1 polymer ?
#
loop_
_entity_poly.entity_id
_entity_poly.type
_entity_poly.pdbx_seq_one_letter_code
_entity_poly.pdbx_strand_id
1 'polypeptide(L)'
;MVVDYLIDPFVAGTSGGDPESLSIRHAFPALWNLEKKYGSVIAGAILSKLIAKRDPVKKTSDSSGKRRNRRVSFSFLGGMQSLIDALHNEVGDGNVKLSTEVLSLACSVDDVPASGGWSISIDSKNTGSKEFGKKQTFDAVIMTAPLSNVQKMKFMKGGAPFVLDFLPKVDYLPLSLMVTAYKKEDVKRPLEGFGVLIPYKEQQKHGLKTLGTLFSSMMFPDRAPSDQYLYTTFIGGSHNRDLAGAPTTILKQLVTSDLRKLLGVEGQPTFVKHVYWRNAFPLYGRDYNSILEAIEKMEKNLPGFFYAGKLLKTPFCASYA
;
A
#
# COMPACT_ATOMS: atom_id res chain seq x y z
N MET A 1 -21.65 -7.66 -15.16
CA MET A 1 -21.39 -6.45 -15.98
C MET A 1 -20.79 -5.32 -15.16
N VAL A 2 -21.50 -4.70 -14.20
CA VAL A 2 -20.93 -3.61 -13.37
C VAL A 2 -19.80 -4.11 -12.47
N VAL A 3 -19.99 -5.24 -11.78
CA VAL A 3 -18.93 -5.85 -10.97
C VAL A 3 -17.73 -6.20 -11.86
N ASP A 4 -17.96 -7.02 -12.88
CA ASP A 4 -16.89 -7.50 -13.78
C ASP A 4 -16.08 -6.40 -14.47
N TYR A 5 -16.68 -5.30 -14.91
CA TYR A 5 -16.00 -4.33 -15.79
C TYR A 5 -15.77 -2.96 -15.16
N LEU A 6 -16.25 -2.72 -13.93
CA LEU A 6 -16.00 -1.46 -13.21
C LEU A 6 -15.42 -1.70 -11.82
N ILE A 7 -16.04 -2.57 -11.01
CA ILE A 7 -15.60 -2.79 -9.62
C ILE A 7 -14.33 -3.65 -9.59
N ASP A 8 -14.32 -4.76 -10.33
CA ASP A 8 -13.17 -5.65 -10.45
C ASP A 8 -11.89 -4.93 -10.90
N PRO A 9 -11.84 -4.26 -12.07
CA PRO A 9 -10.64 -3.54 -12.49
C PRO A 9 -10.25 -2.43 -11.50
N PHE A 10 -11.20 -1.77 -10.84
CA PHE A 10 -10.90 -0.75 -9.83
C PHE A 10 -10.25 -1.34 -8.57
N VAL A 11 -10.76 -2.47 -8.09
CA VAL A 11 -10.18 -3.19 -6.95
C VAL A 11 -8.78 -3.72 -7.31
N ALA A 12 -8.65 -4.35 -8.47
CA ALA A 12 -7.37 -4.82 -9.00
C ALA A 12 -6.36 -3.67 -9.15
N GLY A 13 -6.80 -2.51 -9.65
CA GLY A 13 -5.96 -1.33 -9.80
C GLY A 13 -5.54 -0.66 -8.49
N THR A 14 -6.30 -0.86 -7.41
CA THR A 14 -6.02 -0.25 -6.10
C THR A 14 -5.11 -1.11 -5.22
N SER A 15 -5.34 -2.43 -5.20
CA SER A 15 -4.65 -3.36 -4.29
C SER A 15 -4.22 -4.67 -4.94
N GLY A 16 -4.48 -4.87 -6.23
CA GLY A 16 -4.35 -6.18 -6.88
C GLY A 16 -5.35 -7.22 -6.35
N GLY A 17 -6.39 -6.78 -5.63
CA GLY A 17 -7.36 -7.65 -4.97
C GLY A 17 -8.44 -8.21 -5.91
N ASP A 18 -9.24 -9.11 -5.35
CA ASP A 18 -10.47 -9.64 -5.95
C ASP A 18 -11.66 -9.09 -5.13
N PRO A 19 -12.67 -8.45 -5.76
CA PRO A 19 -13.87 -7.97 -5.09
C PRO A 19 -14.54 -9.00 -4.16
N GLU A 20 -14.56 -10.28 -4.53
CA GLU A 20 -15.21 -11.36 -3.76
C GLU A 20 -14.47 -11.69 -2.44
N SER A 21 -13.18 -11.37 -2.39
CA SER A 21 -12.31 -11.64 -1.24
C SER A 21 -12.24 -10.48 -0.23
N LEU A 22 -12.74 -9.30 -0.60
CA LEU A 22 -12.59 -8.08 0.20
C LEU A 22 -13.81 -7.78 1.07
N SER A 23 -13.56 -7.36 2.30
CA SER A 23 -14.59 -6.78 3.16
C SER A 23 -14.96 -5.37 2.68
N ILE A 24 -16.17 -5.19 2.13
CA ILE A 24 -16.65 -3.88 1.65
C ILE A 24 -16.63 -2.80 2.75
N ARG A 25 -16.92 -3.19 4.00
CA ARG A 25 -16.84 -2.31 5.20
C ARG A 25 -15.44 -1.72 5.36
N HIS A 26 -14.40 -2.49 5.05
CA HIS A 26 -13.01 -2.10 5.26
C HIS A 26 -12.35 -1.58 3.98
N ALA A 27 -12.61 -2.15 2.81
CA ALA A 27 -12.09 -1.64 1.55
C ALA A 27 -12.74 -0.30 1.16
N PHE A 28 -14.06 -0.16 1.38
CA PHE A 28 -14.85 0.99 0.91
C PHE A 28 -15.80 1.54 2.01
N PRO A 29 -15.25 2.06 3.12
CA PRO A 29 -16.05 2.49 4.27
C PRO A 29 -17.07 3.59 3.93
N ALA A 30 -16.76 4.46 2.97
CA ALA A 30 -17.67 5.49 2.51
C ALA A 30 -18.92 4.90 1.85
N LEU A 31 -18.78 3.85 1.03
CA LEU A 31 -19.91 3.17 0.40
C LEU A 31 -20.75 2.42 1.44
N TRP A 32 -20.08 1.69 2.34
CA TRP A 32 -20.73 0.99 3.45
C TRP A 32 -21.55 1.94 4.33
N ASN A 33 -20.99 3.11 4.68
CA ASN A 33 -21.68 4.09 5.50
C ASN A 33 -22.86 4.75 4.77
N LEU A 34 -22.76 4.95 3.44
CA LEU A 34 -23.87 5.47 2.64
C LEU A 34 -25.02 4.48 2.59
N GLU A 35 -24.74 3.19 2.35
CA GLU A 35 -25.75 2.15 2.37
C GLU A 35 -26.37 2.00 3.77
N LYS A 36 -25.56 1.90 4.83
CA LYS A 36 -26.05 1.80 6.21
C LYS A 36 -26.94 2.97 6.62
N LYS A 37 -26.62 4.19 6.16
CA LYS A 37 -27.36 5.40 6.52
C LYS A 37 -28.61 5.63 5.68
N TYR A 38 -28.57 5.35 4.37
CA TYR A 38 -29.62 5.74 3.42
C TYR A 38 -30.31 4.56 2.73
N GLY A 39 -29.91 3.31 3.00
CA GLY A 39 -30.43 2.10 2.37
C GLY A 39 -30.04 1.92 0.89
N SER A 40 -29.39 2.92 0.28
CA SER A 40 -28.94 2.88 -1.11
C SER A 40 -27.71 3.77 -1.30
N VAL A 41 -26.70 3.25 -1.99
CA VAL A 41 -25.47 3.98 -2.31
C VAL A 41 -25.76 5.18 -3.23
N ILE A 42 -26.59 4.97 -4.26
CA ILE A 42 -26.91 6.02 -5.24
C ILE A 42 -27.73 7.13 -4.56
N ALA A 43 -28.81 6.76 -3.85
CA ALA A 43 -29.64 7.73 -3.13
C ALA A 43 -28.81 8.45 -2.06
N GLY A 44 -27.98 7.72 -1.31
CA GLY A 44 -27.10 8.29 -0.30
C GLY A 44 -26.09 9.29 -0.87
N ALA A 45 -25.50 9.00 -2.04
CA ALA A 45 -24.57 9.92 -2.71
C ALA A 45 -25.27 11.20 -3.20
N ILE A 46 -26.47 11.09 -3.74
CA ILE A 46 -27.28 12.23 -4.19
C ILE A 46 -27.70 13.08 -2.98
N LEU A 47 -28.30 12.46 -1.96
CA LEU A 47 -28.74 13.13 -0.74
C LEU A 47 -27.58 13.81 -0.01
N SER A 48 -26.43 13.15 0.12
CA SER A 48 -25.25 13.74 0.77
C SER A 48 -24.72 14.97 0.01
N LYS A 49 -24.76 14.95 -1.34
CA LYS A 49 -24.40 16.12 -2.16
C LYS A 49 -25.42 17.25 -2.04
N LEU A 50 -26.72 16.94 -1.92
CA LEU A 50 -27.79 17.93 -1.76
C LEU A 50 -27.74 18.59 -0.38
N ILE A 51 -27.50 17.82 0.68
CA ILE A 51 -27.34 18.31 2.05
C ILE A 51 -26.10 19.21 2.14
N ALA A 52 -24.96 18.76 1.59
CA ALA A 52 -23.72 19.56 1.57
C ALA A 52 -23.83 20.88 0.79
N LYS A 53 -24.80 21.00 -0.14
CA LYS A 53 -25.12 22.25 -0.84
C LYS A 53 -26.09 23.15 -0.05
N ARG A 54 -26.88 22.59 0.87
CA ARG A 54 -27.89 23.31 1.65
C ARG A 54 -27.38 23.85 2.98
N ASP A 55 -26.28 23.33 3.52
CA ASP A 55 -25.63 23.88 4.73
C ASP A 55 -24.97 25.25 4.45
N PRO A 56 -25.50 26.37 5.01
CA PRO A 56 -24.93 27.70 4.81
C PRO A 56 -23.71 27.95 5.71
N VAL A 57 -23.53 27.16 6.76
CA VAL A 57 -22.54 27.38 7.83
C VAL A 57 -21.09 27.10 7.38
N LYS A 58 -20.88 26.40 6.26
CA LYS A 58 -19.54 26.18 5.67
C LYS A 58 -19.10 27.26 4.67
N LYS A 59 -19.85 28.35 4.50
CA LYS A 59 -19.50 29.46 3.59
C LYS A 59 -18.77 30.62 4.25
N THR A 60 -18.54 30.60 5.57
CA THR A 60 -17.93 31.72 6.29
C THR A 60 -16.66 31.31 7.05
N SER A 61 -15.62 30.82 6.34
CA SER A 61 -14.24 30.83 6.86
C SER A 61 -13.16 30.52 5.82
N ASP A 62 -13.32 30.90 4.55
CA ASP A 62 -12.16 31.00 3.64
C ASP A 62 -12.52 31.80 2.37
N SER A 63 -12.60 33.13 2.51
CA SER A 63 -12.63 34.08 1.39
C SER A 63 -11.20 34.46 0.99
N SER A 64 -10.34 33.46 0.78
CA SER A 64 -9.14 33.60 -0.02
C SER A 64 -9.38 32.82 -1.32
N GLY A 65 -9.17 33.46 -2.48
CA GLY A 65 -9.47 32.95 -3.82
C GLY A 65 -8.66 31.73 -4.26
N LYS A 66 -8.61 30.67 -3.44
CA LYS A 66 -8.06 29.37 -3.82
C LYS A 66 -9.03 28.75 -4.83
N ARG A 67 -8.65 28.82 -6.11
CA ARG A 67 -9.06 27.88 -7.16
C ARG A 67 -9.36 26.56 -6.47
N ARG A 68 -10.61 26.04 -6.56
CA ARG A 68 -10.96 24.70 -6.10
C ARG A 68 -9.85 23.77 -6.57
N ASN A 69 -8.94 23.41 -5.67
CA ASN A 69 -7.80 22.58 -6.04
C ASN A 69 -8.42 21.32 -6.59
N ARG A 70 -8.30 21.15 -7.91
CA ARG A 70 -8.81 19.98 -8.60
C ARG A 70 -8.04 18.85 -7.94
N ARG A 71 -8.73 18.01 -7.17
CA ARG A 71 -8.12 16.88 -6.44
C ARG A 71 -7.65 15.89 -7.48
N VAL A 72 -6.49 16.13 -8.07
CA VAL A 72 -5.84 15.28 -9.07
C VAL A 72 -4.76 14.50 -8.35
N SER A 73 -4.62 13.21 -8.68
CA SER A 73 -3.46 12.42 -8.26
C SER A 73 -2.17 13.07 -8.79
N PHE A 74 -1.12 13.14 -7.98
CA PHE A 74 0.14 13.77 -8.34
C PHE A 74 1.34 12.89 -7.97
N SER A 75 2.50 13.24 -8.48
CA SER A 75 3.81 12.71 -8.09
C SER A 75 4.78 13.88 -7.90
N PHE A 76 6.02 13.60 -7.51
CA PHE A 76 7.08 14.60 -7.41
C PHE A 76 8.05 14.46 -8.59
N LEU A 77 8.77 15.54 -8.90
CA LEU A 77 9.94 15.45 -9.77
C LEU A 77 10.95 14.50 -9.10
N GLY A 78 11.45 13.51 -9.84
CA GLY A 78 12.27 12.43 -9.29
C GLY A 78 11.49 11.22 -8.73
N GLY A 79 10.16 11.29 -8.62
CA GLY A 79 9.32 10.18 -8.19
C GLY A 79 8.87 10.24 -6.72
N MET A 80 8.16 9.21 -6.27
CA MET A 80 7.67 9.16 -4.88
C MET A 80 8.80 9.04 -3.85
N GLN A 81 9.99 8.60 -4.27
CA GLN A 81 11.18 8.55 -3.43
C GLN A 81 11.56 9.93 -2.89
N SER A 82 11.31 11.01 -3.63
CA SER A 82 11.62 12.38 -3.21
C SER A 82 10.92 12.78 -1.91
N LEU A 83 9.72 12.26 -1.64
CA LEU A 83 9.04 12.47 -0.35
C LEU A 83 9.79 11.76 0.78
N ILE A 84 10.25 10.54 0.53
CA ILE A 84 10.98 9.74 1.52
C ILE A 84 12.36 10.33 1.79
N ASP A 85 13.05 10.79 0.75
CA ASP A 85 14.36 11.44 0.87
C ASP A 85 14.24 12.75 1.67
N ALA A 86 13.20 13.54 1.43
CA ALA A 86 12.93 14.75 2.21
C ALA A 86 12.66 14.44 3.69
N LEU A 87 11.87 13.39 3.99
CA LEU A 87 11.61 12.95 5.36
C LEU A 87 12.88 12.43 6.05
N HIS A 88 13.72 11.67 5.33
CA HIS A 88 15.00 11.19 5.84
C HIS A 88 15.91 12.36 6.22
N ASN A 89 16.03 13.36 5.34
CA ASN A 89 16.88 14.53 5.58
C ASN A 89 16.42 15.36 6.79
N GLU A 90 15.12 15.47 7.00
CA GLU A 90 14.56 16.18 8.16
C GLU A 90 14.82 15.42 9.48
N VAL A 91 14.70 14.09 9.46
CA VAL A 91 14.93 13.24 10.65
C VAL A 91 16.43 13.12 10.97
N GLY A 92 17.29 13.12 9.95
CA GLY A 92 18.74 13.06 10.05
C GLY A 92 19.31 11.65 10.19
N ASP A 93 20.51 11.44 9.64
CA ASP A 93 21.19 10.12 9.58
C ASP A 93 21.44 9.49 10.95
N GLY A 94 21.65 10.29 11.99
CA GLY A 94 21.87 9.80 13.36
C GLY A 94 20.65 9.10 13.96
N ASN A 95 19.45 9.40 13.44
CA ASN A 95 18.18 8.87 13.93
C ASN A 95 17.62 7.74 13.06
N VAL A 96 18.15 7.55 11.84
CA VAL A 96 17.72 6.51 10.90
C VAL A 96 18.75 5.38 10.82
N LYS A 97 18.43 4.26 11.46
CA LYS A 97 19.28 3.06 11.43
C LYS A 97 18.84 2.09 10.35
N LEU A 98 19.49 2.16 9.18
CA LEU A 98 19.28 1.20 8.10
C LEU A 98 19.96 -0.14 8.42
N SER A 99 19.54 -1.22 7.73
CA SER A 99 20.10 -2.58 7.89
C SER A 99 20.12 -3.09 9.34
N THR A 100 19.19 -2.59 10.16
CA THR A 100 19.07 -2.89 11.59
C THR A 100 17.69 -3.50 11.84
N GLU A 101 17.62 -4.82 11.96
CA GLU A 101 16.35 -5.54 12.13
C GLU A 101 16.04 -5.69 13.62
N VAL A 102 14.84 -5.27 14.05
CA VAL A 102 14.38 -5.49 15.43
C VAL A 102 13.91 -6.94 15.58
N LEU A 103 14.54 -7.67 16.50
CA LEU A 103 14.25 -9.08 16.76
C LEU A 103 13.34 -9.29 17.97
N SER A 104 13.50 -8.47 19.00
CA SER A 104 12.68 -8.55 20.20
C SER A 104 12.39 -7.19 20.83
N LEU A 105 11.26 -7.13 21.53
CA LEU A 105 10.81 -6.00 22.32
C LEU A 105 10.50 -6.50 23.74
N ALA A 106 10.95 -5.78 24.75
CA ALA A 106 10.67 -6.10 26.14
C ALA A 106 10.22 -4.85 26.88
N CYS A 107 9.08 -4.92 27.59
CA CYS A 107 8.64 -3.85 28.48
C CYS A 107 8.75 -4.24 29.95
N SER A 108 9.17 -3.28 30.78
CA SER A 108 9.10 -3.39 32.23
C SER A 108 7.66 -3.21 32.71
N VAL A 109 7.29 -3.87 33.80
CA VAL A 109 5.95 -3.85 34.40
C VAL A 109 5.94 -3.07 35.70
N ASP A 110 7.09 -2.55 36.15
CA ASP A 110 7.13 -1.82 37.41
C ASP A 110 6.29 -0.54 37.31
N ASP A 111 5.30 -0.39 38.19
CA ASP A 111 4.39 0.77 38.34
C ASP A 111 5.13 2.08 38.73
N VAL A 112 6.46 2.09 38.66
CA VAL A 112 7.30 3.25 38.88
C VAL A 112 7.72 3.79 37.50
N PRO A 113 7.59 5.09 37.23
CA PRO A 113 8.03 5.68 35.97
C PRO A 113 9.56 5.68 35.92
N ALA A 114 10.15 4.52 35.65
CA ALA A 114 11.51 4.44 35.18
C ALA A 114 11.50 4.92 33.73
N SER A 115 12.13 6.05 33.46
CA SER A 115 12.59 6.41 32.13
C SER A 115 13.20 5.17 31.46
N GLY A 116 12.70 4.77 30.29
CA GLY A 116 13.12 3.53 29.63
C GLY A 116 12.26 2.29 29.91
N GLY A 117 10.93 2.42 29.80
CA GLY A 117 9.97 1.32 29.95
C GLY A 117 10.08 0.21 28.88
N TRP A 118 10.74 0.47 27.76
CA TRP A 118 10.96 -0.47 26.66
C TRP A 118 12.44 -0.72 26.42
N SER A 119 12.80 -1.96 26.08
CA SER A 119 14.10 -2.31 25.51
C SER A 119 13.95 -3.11 24.22
N ILE A 120 14.79 -2.80 23.25
CA ILE A 120 14.78 -3.49 21.94
C ILE A 120 16.06 -4.29 21.76
N SER A 121 15.96 -5.45 21.11
CA SER A 121 17.12 -6.17 20.58
C SER A 121 17.13 -6.09 19.06
N ILE A 122 18.32 -5.88 18.51
CA ILE A 122 18.55 -5.65 17.09
C ILE A 122 19.59 -6.62 16.54
N ASP A 123 19.45 -6.94 15.26
CA ASP A 123 20.47 -7.57 14.44
C ASP A 123 21.07 -6.51 13.48
N SER A 124 22.37 -6.28 13.57
CA SER A 124 23.11 -5.34 12.71
C SER A 124 23.96 -6.11 11.72
N LYS A 125 23.60 -6.05 10.43
CA LYS A 125 24.35 -6.72 9.36
C LYS A 125 25.58 -5.95 8.89
N ASN A 126 25.76 -4.69 9.31
CA ASN A 126 26.77 -3.77 8.77
C ASN A 126 27.98 -3.53 9.68
N THR A 127 28.02 -4.11 10.88
CA THR A 127 29.18 -3.99 11.78
C THR A 127 29.95 -5.30 11.77
N GLY A 128 31.21 -5.27 11.32
CA GLY A 128 32.17 -6.38 11.46
C GLY A 128 32.42 -6.78 12.93
N SER A 129 31.90 -6.01 13.88
CA SER A 129 31.67 -6.41 15.26
C SER A 129 30.29 -7.06 15.40
N LYS A 130 30.27 -8.30 15.90
CA LYS A 130 29.10 -8.93 16.51
C LYS A 130 28.66 -8.13 17.75
N GLU A 131 28.14 -6.91 17.59
CA GLU A 131 27.31 -6.28 18.63
C GLU A 131 25.92 -6.95 18.60
N PHE A 132 25.89 -8.26 18.86
CA PHE A 132 24.66 -8.99 19.15
C PHE A 132 24.11 -8.44 20.46
N GLY A 133 22.94 -7.78 20.41
CA GLY A 133 22.13 -7.55 21.61
C GLY A 133 22.44 -6.30 22.42
N LYS A 134 22.88 -5.19 21.80
CA LYS A 134 22.91 -3.89 22.49
C LYS A 134 21.47 -3.46 22.82
N LYS A 135 21.05 -3.67 24.07
CA LYS A 135 19.73 -3.25 24.57
C LYS A 135 19.69 -1.72 24.60
N GLN A 136 18.93 -1.14 23.69
CA GLN A 136 18.61 0.29 23.74
C GLN A 136 17.28 0.46 24.47
N THR A 137 17.19 1.46 25.35
CA THR A 137 15.99 1.75 26.13
C THR A 137 15.21 2.94 25.58
N PHE A 138 13.89 2.86 25.63
CA PHE A 138 12.96 3.88 25.13
C PHE A 138 11.74 3.97 26.04
N ASP A 139 11.04 5.11 26.02
CA ASP A 139 9.81 5.29 26.79
C ASP A 139 8.59 4.72 26.06
N ALA A 140 8.62 4.70 24.72
CA ALA A 140 7.54 4.20 23.88
C ALA A 140 8.08 3.56 22.59
N VAL A 141 7.25 2.73 21.96
CA VAL A 141 7.53 2.05 20.70
C VAL A 141 6.38 2.29 19.73
N ILE A 142 6.69 2.87 18.57
CA ILE A 142 5.76 2.97 17.43
C ILE A 142 6.12 1.90 16.41
N MET A 143 5.27 0.88 16.30
CA MET A 143 5.46 -0.24 15.39
C MET A 143 4.83 0.05 14.02
N THR A 144 5.67 0.28 13.02
CA THR A 144 5.24 0.54 11.63
C THR A 144 5.45 -0.66 10.70
N ALA A 145 6.02 -1.76 11.20
CA ALA A 145 6.26 -2.96 10.41
C ALA A 145 4.95 -3.67 10.01
N PRO A 146 4.94 -4.41 8.89
CA PRO A 146 3.82 -5.29 8.54
C PRO A 146 3.53 -6.28 9.67
N LEU A 147 2.26 -6.59 9.93
CA LEU A 147 1.87 -7.48 11.05
C LEU A 147 2.47 -8.89 10.92
N SER A 148 2.74 -9.34 9.69
CA SER A 148 3.46 -10.60 9.42
C SER A 148 4.90 -10.63 9.95
N ASN A 149 5.52 -9.45 10.08
CA ASN A 149 6.86 -9.31 10.65
C ASN A 149 6.77 -9.19 12.17
N VAL A 150 5.77 -8.45 12.68
CA VAL A 150 5.51 -8.34 14.12
C VAL A 150 5.26 -9.72 14.75
N GLN A 151 4.52 -10.60 14.08
CA GLN A 151 4.29 -11.99 14.53
C GLN A 151 5.58 -12.82 14.71
N LYS A 152 6.68 -12.44 14.06
CA LYS A 152 7.98 -13.14 14.17
C LYS A 152 8.88 -12.56 15.26
N MET A 153 8.56 -11.35 15.75
CA MET A 153 9.32 -10.70 16.82
C MET A 153 8.98 -11.36 18.16
N LYS A 154 9.97 -11.42 19.05
CA LYS A 154 9.76 -11.89 20.43
C LYS A 154 9.32 -10.72 21.30
N PHE A 155 8.19 -10.86 21.99
CA PHE A 155 7.73 -9.89 22.97
C PHE A 155 7.90 -10.43 24.38
N MET A 156 8.37 -9.57 25.29
CA MET A 156 8.50 -9.86 26.71
C MET A 156 7.78 -8.79 27.52
N LYS A 157 7.00 -9.19 28.53
CA LYS A 157 6.33 -8.29 29.48
C LYS A 157 6.67 -8.74 30.89
N GLY A 158 7.34 -7.89 31.66
CA GLY A 158 7.69 -8.18 33.07
C GLY A 158 8.57 -9.42 33.23
N GLY A 159 9.48 -9.65 32.27
CA GLY A 159 10.38 -10.81 32.27
C GLY A 159 9.77 -12.11 31.72
N ALA A 160 8.46 -12.16 31.43
CA ALA A 160 7.80 -13.32 30.83
C ALA A 160 7.52 -13.13 29.32
N PRO A 161 7.53 -14.20 28.51
CA PRO A 161 7.13 -14.11 27.11
C PRO A 161 5.67 -13.64 26.95
N PHE A 162 5.46 -12.60 26.14
CA PHE A 162 4.14 -12.16 25.70
C PHE A 162 3.84 -12.79 24.34
N VAL A 163 3.10 -13.89 24.34
CA VAL A 163 2.82 -14.68 23.13
C VAL A 163 1.73 -13.99 22.30
N LEU A 164 1.97 -13.87 20.99
CA LEU A 164 1.08 -13.20 20.03
C LEU A 164 0.13 -14.17 19.31
N ASP A 165 -0.30 -15.24 19.97
CA ASP A 165 -1.16 -16.29 19.41
C ASP A 165 -2.56 -15.80 19.02
N PHE A 166 -3.02 -14.73 19.68
CA PHE A 166 -4.29 -14.06 19.40
C PHE A 166 -4.23 -13.17 18.14
N LEU A 167 -3.06 -12.90 17.55
CA LEU A 167 -2.97 -12.17 16.29
C LEU A 167 -3.38 -13.08 15.13
N PRO A 168 -4.45 -12.76 14.37
CA PRO A 168 -4.81 -13.54 13.20
C PRO A 168 -3.70 -13.49 12.15
N LYS A 169 -3.59 -14.56 11.35
CA LYS A 169 -2.70 -14.57 10.19
C LYS A 169 -3.21 -13.57 9.16
N VAL A 170 -2.35 -12.63 8.76
CA VAL A 170 -2.67 -11.68 7.68
C VAL A 170 -2.14 -12.22 6.36
N ASP A 171 -3.03 -12.43 5.41
CA ASP A 171 -2.64 -12.74 4.05
C ASP A 171 -2.24 -11.48 3.28
N TYR A 172 -1.21 -11.62 2.45
CA TYR A 172 -0.74 -10.55 1.57
C TYR A 172 -0.86 -10.97 0.12
N LEU A 173 -1.11 -9.99 -0.75
CA LEU A 173 -1.15 -10.17 -2.19
C LEU A 173 0.25 -9.96 -2.77
N PRO A 174 0.79 -10.95 -3.49
CA PRO A 174 2.05 -10.79 -4.20
C PRO A 174 1.82 -9.99 -5.48
N LEU A 175 2.80 -9.15 -5.81
CA LEU A 175 2.74 -8.28 -6.98
C LEU A 175 4.11 -8.12 -7.61
N SER A 176 4.15 -8.19 -8.93
CA SER A 176 5.32 -7.80 -9.71
C SER A 176 5.01 -6.56 -10.54
N LEU A 177 5.91 -5.61 -10.46
CA LEU A 177 5.88 -4.38 -11.24
C LEU A 177 6.99 -4.48 -12.28
N MET A 178 6.62 -4.32 -13.55
CA MET A 178 7.59 -4.27 -14.64
C MET A 178 7.46 -2.98 -15.42
N VAL A 179 8.56 -2.23 -15.42
CA VAL A 179 8.74 -1.03 -16.22
C VAL A 179 9.34 -1.45 -17.55
N THR A 180 8.68 -1.08 -18.65
CA THR A 180 9.18 -1.30 -20.01
C THR A 180 9.19 0.01 -20.78
N ALA A 181 10.19 0.20 -21.64
CA ALA A 181 10.21 1.31 -22.58
C ALA A 181 10.16 0.80 -24.03
N TYR A 182 9.45 1.52 -24.88
CA TYR A 182 9.37 1.27 -26.33
C TYR A 182 9.57 2.58 -27.06
N LYS A 183 10.18 2.56 -28.23
CA LYS A 183 10.19 3.74 -29.09
C LYS A 183 8.77 4.04 -29.55
N LYS A 184 8.46 5.32 -29.77
CA LYS A 184 7.13 5.74 -30.24
C LYS A 184 6.78 5.13 -31.60
N GLU A 185 7.75 4.96 -32.49
CA GLU A 185 7.61 4.33 -33.81
C GLU A 185 7.16 2.85 -33.76
N ASP A 186 7.47 2.17 -32.65
CA ASP A 186 7.16 0.76 -32.43
C ASP A 186 5.79 0.54 -31.77
N VAL A 187 5.03 1.61 -31.47
CA VAL A 187 3.70 1.52 -30.85
C VAL A 187 2.62 1.99 -31.81
N LYS A 188 1.90 1.03 -32.42
CA LYS A 188 0.96 1.33 -33.52
C LYS A 188 -0.37 1.96 -33.08
N ARG A 189 -0.80 1.69 -31.84
CA ARG A 189 -2.08 2.15 -31.30
C ARG A 189 -1.86 2.80 -29.93
N PRO A 190 -1.17 3.96 -29.87
CA PRO A 190 -1.03 4.68 -28.61
C PRO A 190 -2.41 5.14 -28.13
N LEU A 191 -2.65 5.03 -26.83
CA LEU A 191 -3.88 5.50 -26.18
C LEU A 191 -3.53 6.65 -25.25
N GLU A 192 -4.32 7.71 -25.26
CA GLU A 192 -4.16 8.80 -24.30
C GLU A 192 -4.84 8.47 -22.97
N GLY A 193 -4.18 8.79 -21.85
CA GLY A 193 -4.76 8.67 -20.52
C GLY A 193 -3.75 8.25 -19.44
N PHE A 194 -4.28 7.89 -18.27
CA PHE A 194 -3.47 7.41 -17.14
C PHE A 194 -2.95 5.98 -17.37
N GLY A 195 -3.70 5.16 -18.10
CA GLY A 195 -3.38 3.75 -18.30
C GLY A 195 -4.62 2.91 -18.60
N VAL A 196 -4.44 1.60 -18.53
CA VAL A 196 -5.48 0.59 -18.75
C VAL A 196 -5.52 -0.35 -17.55
N LEU A 197 -6.73 -0.69 -17.11
CA LEU A 197 -6.99 -1.76 -16.15
C LEU A 197 -7.60 -2.94 -16.89
N ILE A 198 -7.19 -4.16 -16.52
CA ILE A 198 -7.60 -5.39 -17.20
C ILE A 198 -8.47 -6.18 -16.23
N PRO A 199 -9.78 -6.25 -16.48
CA PRO A 199 -10.67 -7.09 -15.70
C PRO A 199 -10.24 -8.56 -15.72
N TYR A 200 -10.47 -9.28 -14.63
CA TYR A 200 -10.21 -10.71 -14.56
C TYR A 200 -10.94 -11.49 -15.66
N LYS A 201 -12.14 -11.04 -16.03
CA LYS A 201 -12.94 -11.62 -17.12
C LYS A 201 -12.23 -11.57 -18.48
N GLU A 202 -11.45 -10.52 -18.73
CA GLU A 202 -10.64 -10.39 -19.96
C GLU A 202 -9.44 -11.34 -19.95
N GLN A 203 -8.93 -11.68 -18.76
CA GLN A 203 -7.89 -12.69 -18.63
C GLN A 203 -8.36 -14.08 -19.01
N GLN A 204 -9.63 -14.39 -18.69
CA GLN A 204 -10.27 -15.66 -19.03
C GLN A 204 -10.65 -15.74 -20.51
N LYS A 205 -11.22 -14.67 -21.08
CA LYS A 205 -11.76 -14.67 -22.44
C LYS A 205 -10.72 -14.39 -23.52
N HIS A 206 -9.82 -13.44 -23.28
CA HIS A 206 -8.90 -12.91 -24.29
C HIS A 206 -7.42 -13.18 -23.97
N GLY A 207 -7.18 -13.90 -22.87
CA GLY A 207 -5.86 -14.38 -22.48
C GLY A 207 -4.88 -13.26 -22.14
N LEU A 208 -5.37 -12.12 -21.66
CA LEU A 208 -4.54 -11.12 -20.99
C LEU A 208 -4.10 -11.68 -19.63
N LYS A 209 -2.90 -11.36 -19.15
CA LYS A 209 -2.34 -11.94 -17.92
C LYS A 209 -1.95 -10.88 -16.88
N THR A 210 -1.90 -9.62 -17.29
CA THR A 210 -1.56 -8.49 -16.42
C THR A 210 -2.82 -7.92 -15.75
N LEU A 211 -2.62 -7.19 -14.64
CA LEU A 211 -3.69 -6.48 -13.93
C LEU A 211 -4.02 -5.14 -14.58
N GLY A 212 -3.02 -4.54 -15.22
CA GLY A 212 -3.12 -3.22 -15.84
C GLY A 212 -1.75 -2.62 -16.11
N THR A 213 -1.75 -1.54 -16.88
CA THR A 213 -0.56 -0.79 -17.27
C THR A 213 -0.80 0.70 -17.11
N LEU A 214 0.10 1.38 -16.40
CA LEU A 214 0.16 2.83 -16.36
C LEU A 214 0.98 3.36 -17.54
N PHE A 215 0.52 4.47 -18.13
CA PHE A 215 1.21 5.19 -19.20
C PHE A 215 2.13 6.26 -18.60
N SER A 216 3.20 5.80 -17.96
CA SER A 216 4.06 6.60 -17.09
C SER A 216 4.63 7.84 -17.76
N SER A 217 5.13 7.73 -19.01
CA SER A 217 5.66 8.91 -19.73
C SER A 217 4.58 9.84 -20.30
N MET A 218 3.32 9.39 -20.39
CA MET A 218 2.21 10.29 -20.75
C MET A 218 1.75 11.12 -19.54
N MET A 219 1.72 10.50 -18.36
CA MET A 219 1.40 11.20 -17.11
C MET A 219 2.53 12.13 -16.66
N PHE A 220 3.77 11.68 -16.81
CA PHE A 220 4.97 12.38 -16.35
C PHE A 220 6.04 12.35 -17.47
N PRO A 221 5.98 13.29 -18.43
CA PRO A 221 6.88 13.32 -19.59
C PRO A 221 8.36 13.40 -19.26
N ASP A 222 8.70 13.92 -18.07
CA ASP A 222 10.06 14.01 -17.53
C ASP A 222 10.67 12.65 -17.14
N ARG A 223 9.89 11.56 -17.13
CA ARG A 223 10.35 10.23 -16.69
C ARG A 223 10.95 9.38 -17.81
N ALA A 224 10.90 9.84 -19.05
CA ALA A 224 11.46 9.10 -20.20
C ALA A 224 11.90 10.06 -21.31
N PRO A 225 12.82 9.62 -22.20
CA PRO A 225 13.13 10.34 -23.43
C PRO A 225 11.87 10.65 -24.26
N SER A 226 11.86 11.79 -24.95
CA SER A 226 10.69 12.27 -25.70
C SER A 226 10.28 11.38 -26.88
N ASP A 227 11.19 10.54 -27.37
CA ASP A 227 10.99 9.57 -28.45
C ASP A 227 10.52 8.18 -27.95
N GLN A 228 10.29 8.02 -26.64
CA GLN A 228 9.88 6.75 -26.04
C GLN A 228 8.58 6.84 -25.23
N TYR A 229 7.88 5.71 -25.18
CA TYR A 229 6.83 5.44 -24.21
C TYR A 229 7.38 4.61 -23.06
N LEU A 230 7.07 5.04 -21.84
CA LEU A 230 7.38 4.29 -20.61
C LEU A 230 6.10 3.74 -20.02
N TYR A 231 6.05 2.42 -19.88
CA TYR A 231 4.91 1.69 -19.35
C TYR A 231 5.26 1.00 -18.04
N THR A 232 4.38 1.13 -17.04
CA THR A 232 4.52 0.42 -15.76
C THR A 232 3.39 -0.58 -15.65
N THR A 233 3.72 -1.86 -15.82
CA THR A 233 2.75 -2.96 -15.88
C THR A 233 2.75 -3.73 -14.56
N PHE A 234 1.56 -4.07 -14.08
CA PHE A 234 1.36 -4.80 -12.83
C PHE A 234 0.91 -6.24 -13.11
N ILE A 235 1.56 -7.20 -12.45
CA ILE A 235 1.33 -8.63 -12.63
C ILE A 235 1.12 -9.27 -11.26
N GLY A 236 0.24 -10.27 -11.17
CA GLY A 236 0.00 -11.01 -9.93
C GLY A 236 -1.37 -10.73 -9.36
N GLY A 237 -1.41 -10.30 -8.09
CA GLY A 237 -2.65 -10.03 -7.37
C GLY A 237 -3.37 -11.30 -6.91
N SER A 238 -4.63 -11.15 -6.50
CA SER A 238 -5.46 -12.25 -6.00
C SER A 238 -5.66 -13.36 -7.01
N HIS A 239 -5.84 -13.02 -8.29
CA HIS A 239 -6.21 -13.99 -9.32
C HIS A 239 -5.04 -14.83 -9.85
N ASN A 240 -3.81 -14.31 -9.84
CA ASN A 240 -2.63 -15.00 -10.38
C ASN A 240 -1.43 -14.88 -9.43
N ARG A 241 -1.58 -15.33 -8.18
CA ARG A 241 -0.56 -15.17 -7.12
C ARG A 241 0.82 -15.70 -7.51
N ASP A 242 0.88 -16.91 -8.06
CA ASP A 242 2.14 -17.56 -8.43
C ASP A 242 2.83 -16.84 -9.59
N LEU A 243 2.04 -16.23 -10.48
CA LEU A 243 2.57 -15.47 -11.61
C LEU A 243 3.39 -14.28 -11.15
N ALA A 244 3.07 -13.65 -10.02
CA ALA A 244 3.87 -12.56 -9.47
C ALA A 244 5.32 -12.99 -9.26
N GLY A 245 5.57 -14.20 -8.77
CA GLY A 245 6.91 -14.72 -8.50
C GLY A 245 7.62 -15.34 -9.71
N ALA A 246 7.04 -15.27 -10.92
CA ALA A 246 7.62 -15.90 -12.10
C ALA A 246 8.95 -15.24 -12.51
N PRO A 247 9.83 -15.98 -13.24
CA PRO A 247 11.09 -15.42 -13.72
C PRO A 247 10.89 -14.18 -14.59
N THR A 248 11.77 -13.18 -14.45
CA THR A 248 11.70 -11.91 -15.19
C THR A 248 11.58 -12.11 -16.70
N THR A 249 12.21 -13.14 -17.27
CA THR A 249 12.13 -13.47 -18.70
C THR A 249 10.73 -13.87 -19.13
N ILE A 250 10.03 -14.68 -18.32
CA ILE A 250 8.64 -15.09 -18.55
C ILE A 250 7.72 -13.88 -18.40
N LEU A 251 7.91 -13.09 -17.33
CA LEU A 251 7.12 -11.88 -17.12
C LEU A 251 7.25 -10.90 -18.28
N LYS A 252 8.48 -10.66 -18.75
CA LYS A 252 8.77 -9.81 -19.92
C LYS A 252 7.96 -10.24 -21.13
N GLN A 253 7.97 -11.53 -21.47
CA GLN A 253 7.22 -12.06 -22.61
C GLN A 253 5.72 -11.85 -22.46
N LEU A 254 5.18 -12.07 -21.26
CA LEU A 254 3.76 -11.87 -20.97
C LEU A 254 3.35 -10.40 -21.11
N VAL A 255 4.12 -9.49 -20.54
CA VAL A 255 3.83 -8.04 -20.66
C VAL A 255 3.96 -7.58 -22.10
N THR A 256 5.00 -8.00 -22.83
CA THR A 256 5.10 -7.66 -24.26
C THR A 256 3.91 -8.22 -25.05
N SER A 257 3.44 -9.43 -24.73
CA SER A 257 2.25 -10.02 -25.36
C SER A 257 0.98 -9.20 -25.10
N ASP A 258 0.72 -8.84 -23.84
CA ASP A 258 -0.44 -8.04 -23.46
C ASP A 258 -0.39 -6.64 -24.07
N LEU A 259 0.77 -5.96 -24.00
CA LEU A 259 0.95 -4.64 -24.63
C LEU A 259 0.84 -4.69 -26.14
N ARG A 260 1.19 -5.81 -26.79
CA ARG A 260 0.98 -5.99 -28.24
C ARG A 260 -0.50 -6.06 -28.57
N LYS A 261 -1.25 -6.84 -27.80
CA LYS A 261 -2.71 -6.94 -27.97
C LYS A 261 -3.40 -5.60 -27.73
N LEU A 262 -2.99 -4.88 -26.67
CA LEU A 262 -3.63 -3.62 -26.25
C LEU A 262 -3.21 -2.41 -27.08
N LEU A 263 -1.91 -2.18 -27.22
CA LEU A 263 -1.34 -0.95 -27.79
C LEU A 263 -0.66 -1.16 -29.15
N GLY A 264 -0.58 -2.41 -29.62
CA GLY A 264 0.12 -2.73 -30.86
C GLY A 264 1.62 -2.49 -30.77
N VAL A 265 2.26 -2.81 -29.63
CA VAL A 265 3.72 -2.73 -29.52
C VAL A 265 4.39 -3.80 -30.39
N GLU A 266 5.39 -3.39 -31.13
CA GLU A 266 6.24 -4.23 -31.98
C GLU A 266 7.62 -4.42 -31.36
N GLY A 267 8.28 -5.53 -31.73
CA GLY A 267 9.63 -5.83 -31.24
C GLY A 267 9.71 -6.10 -29.73
N GLN A 268 10.86 -5.74 -29.17
CA GLN A 268 11.22 -5.93 -27.76
C GLN A 268 11.39 -4.56 -27.08
N PRO A 269 11.12 -4.45 -25.78
CA PRO A 269 11.34 -3.20 -25.06
C PRO A 269 12.83 -2.82 -25.05
N THR A 270 13.11 -1.54 -25.22
CA THR A 270 14.47 -0.94 -25.17
C THR A 270 15.03 -0.91 -23.76
N PHE A 271 14.14 -0.91 -22.76
CA PHE A 271 14.47 -0.92 -21.34
C PHE A 271 13.52 -1.83 -20.58
N VAL A 272 14.04 -2.56 -19.59
CA VAL A 272 13.24 -3.39 -18.68
C VAL A 272 13.76 -3.24 -17.25
N LYS A 273 12.87 -2.93 -16.31
CA LYS A 273 13.12 -3.03 -14.87
C LYS A 273 12.00 -3.80 -14.22
N HIS A 274 12.34 -4.81 -13.43
CA HIS A 274 11.38 -5.65 -12.71
C HIS A 274 11.63 -5.54 -11.20
N VAL A 275 10.54 -5.39 -10.43
CA VAL A 275 10.54 -5.44 -8.97
C VAL A 275 9.41 -6.37 -8.54
N TYR A 276 9.75 -7.38 -7.74
CA TYR A 276 8.80 -8.32 -7.17
C TYR A 276 8.60 -8.06 -5.67
N TRP A 277 7.34 -7.94 -5.28
CA TRP A 277 6.89 -7.80 -3.90
C TRP A 277 6.08 -9.04 -3.50
N ARG A 278 6.67 -9.93 -2.72
CA ARG A 278 5.95 -11.11 -2.18
C ARG A 278 4.74 -10.70 -1.33
N ASN A 279 4.87 -9.62 -0.57
CA ASN A 279 3.85 -9.11 0.34
C ASN A 279 3.53 -7.63 0.01
N ALA A 280 2.93 -7.35 -1.15
CA ALA A 280 2.73 -5.99 -1.64
C ALA A 280 1.59 -5.25 -0.91
N PHE A 281 0.46 -5.94 -0.76
CA PHE A 281 -0.75 -5.39 -0.12
C PHE A 281 -1.28 -6.36 0.92
N PRO A 282 -1.59 -5.90 2.14
CA PRO A 282 -2.39 -6.70 3.05
C PRO A 282 -3.79 -6.90 2.47
N LEU A 283 -4.32 -8.12 2.58
CA LEU A 283 -5.67 -8.44 2.17
C LEU A 283 -6.66 -8.07 3.28
N TYR A 284 -7.59 -7.16 2.99
CA TYR A 284 -8.67 -6.81 3.92
C TYR A 284 -9.82 -7.82 3.81
N GLY A 285 -9.54 -9.05 4.28
CA GLY A 285 -10.47 -10.17 4.26
C GLY A 285 -11.66 -10.00 5.21
N ARG A 286 -12.49 -11.04 5.28
CA ARG A 286 -13.67 -11.08 6.17
C ARG A 286 -13.31 -11.00 7.65
N ASP A 287 -12.14 -11.51 8.00
CA ASP A 287 -11.52 -11.55 9.32
C ASP A 287 -10.83 -10.24 9.72
N TYR A 288 -10.83 -9.22 8.87
CA TYR A 288 -10.10 -7.99 9.16
C TYR A 288 -10.53 -7.26 10.45
N ASN A 289 -11.78 -7.44 10.92
CA ASN A 289 -12.19 -6.93 12.23
C ASN A 289 -11.40 -7.56 13.38
N SER A 290 -11.17 -8.89 13.35
CA SER A 290 -10.42 -9.55 14.42
C SER A 290 -8.95 -9.13 14.43
N ILE A 291 -8.41 -8.75 13.27
CA ILE A 291 -7.07 -8.12 13.19
C ILE A 291 -7.04 -6.80 13.95
N LEU A 292 -8.05 -5.94 13.77
CA LEU A 292 -8.13 -4.65 14.48
C LEU A 292 -8.29 -4.86 15.99
N GLU A 293 -9.18 -5.75 16.41
CA GLU A 293 -9.37 -6.10 17.83
C GLU A 293 -8.09 -6.66 18.46
N ALA A 294 -7.33 -7.47 17.71
CA ALA A 294 -6.06 -8.00 18.18
C ALA A 294 -4.98 -6.91 18.30
N ILE A 295 -4.94 -5.94 17.38
CA ILE A 295 -4.05 -4.78 17.50
C ILE A 295 -4.42 -3.95 18.74
N GLU A 296 -5.70 -3.63 18.94
CA GLU A 296 -6.16 -2.91 20.14
C GLU A 296 -5.83 -3.66 21.43
N LYS A 297 -5.98 -4.99 21.42
CA LYS A 297 -5.60 -5.84 22.55
C LYS A 297 -4.09 -5.75 22.83
N MET A 298 -3.25 -5.68 21.79
CA MET A 298 -1.81 -5.51 21.96
C MET A 298 -1.47 -4.16 22.60
N GLU A 299 -2.01 -3.06 22.08
CA GLU A 299 -1.78 -1.69 22.61
C GLU A 299 -2.26 -1.55 24.06
N LYS A 300 -3.42 -2.15 24.40
CA LYS A 300 -3.93 -2.16 25.79
C LYS A 300 -3.06 -2.97 26.75
N ASN A 301 -2.50 -4.08 26.28
CA ASN A 301 -1.71 -4.98 27.14
C ASN A 301 -0.24 -4.61 27.23
N LEU A 302 0.26 -3.74 26.34
CA LEU A 302 1.63 -3.30 26.27
C LEU A 302 1.69 -1.76 26.36
N PRO A 303 1.68 -1.17 27.56
CA PRO A 303 1.72 0.28 27.72
C PRO A 303 2.93 0.91 27.00
N GLY A 304 2.68 2.01 26.28
CA GLY A 304 3.69 2.69 25.46
C GLY A 304 3.96 2.01 24.11
N PHE A 305 3.28 0.91 23.77
CA PHE A 305 3.29 0.33 22.42
C PHE A 305 2.13 0.91 21.60
N PHE A 306 2.44 1.39 20.39
CA PHE A 306 1.48 1.89 19.42
C PHE A 306 1.73 1.23 18.07
N TYR A 307 0.68 0.73 17.42
CA TYR A 307 0.79 0.25 16.05
C TYR A 307 0.41 1.36 15.07
N ALA A 308 1.20 1.54 14.01
CA ALA A 308 0.97 2.55 12.98
C ALA A 308 1.30 2.01 11.57
N GLY A 309 1.05 0.71 11.36
CA GLY A 309 1.26 0.06 10.07
C GLY A 309 0.13 0.32 9.06
N LYS A 310 0.37 -0.03 7.79
CA LYS A 310 -0.59 0.09 6.66
C LYS A 310 -1.94 -0.60 6.90
N LEU A 311 -1.98 -1.58 7.80
CA LEU A 311 -3.18 -2.30 8.22
C LEU A 311 -4.10 -1.47 9.13
N LEU A 312 -3.65 -0.34 9.69
CA LEU A 312 -4.52 0.58 10.39
C LEU A 312 -5.00 1.67 9.44
N LYS A 313 -6.30 1.92 9.46
CA LYS A 313 -6.83 3.19 8.95
C LYS A 313 -6.56 4.25 10.00
N THR A 314 -5.79 5.27 9.66
CA THR A 314 -5.75 6.52 10.44
C THR A 314 -7.16 7.11 10.47
N PRO A 315 -7.79 7.11 11.66
CA PRO A 315 -7.94 8.35 12.41
C PRO A 315 -7.52 8.28 13.88
N PHE A 316 -6.98 7.16 14.37
CA PHE A 316 -6.73 6.96 15.81
C PHE A 316 -5.59 7.80 16.43
N CYS A 317 -4.65 8.32 15.64
CA CYS A 317 -3.61 9.22 16.18
C CYS A 317 -4.11 10.63 16.55
N ALA A 318 -5.38 10.98 16.26
CA ALA A 318 -5.89 12.32 16.53
C ALA A 318 -6.59 12.48 17.90
N SER A 319 -6.65 11.43 18.74
CA SER A 319 -7.32 11.50 20.05
C SER A 319 -6.38 11.61 21.25
N TYR A 320 -5.07 11.77 21.03
CA TYR A 320 -4.07 11.94 22.09
C TYR A 320 -3.14 13.12 21.82
N ALA A 321 -3.71 14.27 21.44
CA ALA A 321 -3.06 15.57 21.48
C ALA A 321 -3.97 16.57 22.19
#